data_AF-A0A7S1HQ89-F1
#
_entry.id   AF-A0A7S1HQ89-F1
#
_cell.length_a   1.000
_cell.length_b   1.000
_cell.length_c   1.000
_cell.angle_alpha   90.00
_cell.angle_beta   90.00
_cell.angle_gamma   90.00
#
_symmetry.space_group_name_H-M   'P 1'
#
loop_
_entity.id
_entity.type
_entity.pdbx_description
1 polymer ?
#
loop_
_entity_poly.entity_id
_entity_poly.type
_entity_poly.pdbx_seq_one_letter_code
_entity_poly.pdbx_strand_id
1 'polypeptide(L)'
;SERASERASKQAKRQTDRQAHPPTTTIMDSSHSDGHDYPKSFGELVPWGDPAWYRGYNSPYYTQSHHDWRVKVRAFVEEHIEGNVRQWDEQKSVPKEIYTKMYQAGLLPAVVGAPWPADFVGQGGPDNFDAFHSLIFIEELGRCGSGGVLWAIMGGMGIGLPPVLHFGSQHLKEKCARQCLTGEQFICLAISEPYAGSDVANIRTTATKDASGD
;
A
#
# COMPACT_ATOMS: atom_id res chain seq x y z
N SER A 1 -35.50 -0.08 5.88
CA SER A 1 -34.92 0.01 7.24
C SER A 1 -34.56 -1.38 7.78
N GLU A 2 -35.46 -2.37 7.70
CA GLU A 2 -35.23 -3.74 8.20
C GLU A 2 -34.01 -4.46 7.61
N ARG A 3 -33.86 -4.46 6.28
CA ARG A 3 -32.72 -5.09 5.59
C ARG A 3 -31.36 -4.48 5.96
N ALA A 4 -31.32 -3.22 6.39
CA ALA A 4 -30.09 -2.59 6.86
C ALA A 4 -29.74 -3.07 8.28
N SER A 5 -30.74 -3.22 9.15
CA SER A 5 -30.55 -3.76 10.51
C SER A 5 -30.13 -5.23 10.50
N GLU A 6 -30.70 -6.03 9.60
CA GLU A 6 -30.38 -7.46 9.48
C GLU A 6 -28.98 -7.70 8.88
N ARG A 7 -28.47 -6.73 8.10
CA ARG A 7 -27.09 -6.75 7.59
C ARG A 7 -26.10 -6.29 8.65
N ALA A 8 -26.46 -5.28 9.45
CA ALA A 8 -25.63 -4.83 10.58
C ALA A 8 -25.48 -5.94 11.63
N SER A 9 -26.52 -6.70 11.93
CA SER A 9 -26.45 -7.84 12.86
C SER A 9 -25.59 -8.99 12.33
N LYS A 10 -25.67 -9.31 11.03
CA LYS A 10 -24.79 -10.30 10.38
C LYS A 10 -23.33 -9.85 10.35
N GLN A 11 -23.08 -8.54 10.24
CA GLN A 11 -21.74 -7.96 10.26
C GLN A 11 -21.14 -7.96 11.67
N ALA A 12 -21.92 -7.59 12.69
CA ALA A 12 -21.51 -7.71 14.09
C ALA A 12 -21.18 -9.17 14.45
N LYS A 13 -21.99 -10.13 13.97
CA LYS A 13 -21.75 -11.56 14.18
C LYS A 13 -20.44 -12.04 13.52
N ARG A 14 -20.16 -11.63 12.27
CA ARG A 14 -18.89 -11.93 11.59
C ARG A 14 -17.68 -11.32 12.29
N GLN A 15 -17.83 -10.12 12.86
CA GLN A 15 -16.77 -9.44 13.60
C GLN A 15 -16.49 -10.14 14.94
N THR A 16 -17.53 -10.60 15.65
CA THR A 16 -17.36 -11.46 16.84
C THR A 16 -16.76 -12.83 16.51
N ASP A 17 -17.14 -13.45 15.39
CA ASP A 17 -16.57 -14.74 14.96
C ASP A 17 -15.07 -14.61 14.60
N ARG A 18 -14.67 -13.50 13.96
CA ARG A 18 -13.24 -13.16 13.71
C ARG A 18 -12.47 -12.86 15.01
N GLN A 19 -13.11 -12.29 16.02
CA GLN A 19 -12.48 -12.09 17.34
C GLN A 19 -12.37 -13.38 18.15
N ALA A 20 -13.29 -14.33 17.96
CA ALA A 20 -13.26 -15.64 18.63
C ALA A 20 -12.19 -16.58 18.05
N HIS A 21 -11.79 -16.36 16.79
CA HIS A 21 -10.70 -17.05 16.10
C HIS A 21 -9.72 -16.02 15.53
N PRO A 22 -8.76 -15.51 16.33
CA PRO A 22 -7.72 -14.63 15.81
C PRO A 22 -7.00 -15.36 14.67
N PRO A 23 -6.64 -14.68 13.56
CA PRO A 23 -5.86 -15.30 12.50
C PRO A 23 -4.56 -15.81 13.12
N THR A 24 -4.48 -17.12 13.31
CA THR A 24 -3.29 -17.76 13.84
C THR A 24 -2.31 -17.77 12.68
N THR A 25 -1.40 -16.79 12.65
CA THR A 25 -0.22 -16.85 11.80
C THR A 25 0.60 -18.02 12.30
N THR A 26 0.34 -19.20 11.72
CA THR A 26 1.04 -20.42 12.10
C THR A 26 2.40 -20.37 11.42
N ILE A 27 3.40 -19.87 12.14
CA ILE A 27 4.80 -20.06 11.76
C ILE A 27 5.12 -21.53 12.10
N MET A 28 5.05 -22.42 11.10
CA MET A 28 5.48 -23.81 11.27
C MET A 28 7.01 -23.91 11.35
N ASP A 29 7.46 -24.82 12.22
CA ASP A 29 8.85 -25.10 12.62
C ASP A 29 9.86 -25.18 11.46
N SER A 30 11.00 -24.51 11.64
CA SER A 30 12.06 -24.25 10.65
C SER A 30 13.10 -25.38 10.55
N SER A 31 12.73 -26.62 10.83
CA SER A 31 13.68 -27.70 11.09
C SER A 31 14.29 -28.38 9.85
N HIS A 32 14.49 -27.69 8.71
CA HIS A 32 15.31 -28.18 7.59
C HIS A 32 15.96 -27.00 6.84
N SER A 33 17.27 -26.78 7.05
CA SER A 33 18.06 -25.68 6.50
C SER A 33 18.50 -25.93 5.04
N ASP A 34 17.67 -25.48 4.08
CA ASP A 34 18.01 -25.44 2.65
C ASP A 34 18.76 -24.15 2.25
N GLY A 35 19.50 -23.53 3.18
CA GLY A 35 20.32 -22.33 2.91
C GLY A 35 19.57 -21.00 2.81
N HIS A 36 18.31 -20.96 3.26
CA HIS A 36 17.51 -19.74 3.35
C HIS A 36 16.95 -19.56 4.77
N ASP A 37 16.99 -18.33 5.29
CA ASP A 37 16.70 -18.03 6.71
C ASP A 37 15.21 -17.78 7.03
N TYR A 38 14.30 -17.86 6.04
CA TYR A 38 12.87 -17.50 6.19
C TYR A 38 11.91 -18.71 6.28
N PRO A 39 10.74 -18.55 6.94
CA PRO A 39 9.77 -19.62 7.07
C PRO A 39 9.25 -20.09 5.71
N LYS A 40 9.20 -21.42 5.53
CA LYS A 40 8.76 -22.07 4.29
C LYS A 40 7.29 -21.77 3.97
N SER A 41 6.47 -21.48 4.98
CA SER A 41 5.04 -21.22 4.77
C SER A 41 4.54 -19.96 5.45
N PHE A 42 3.57 -19.28 4.83
CA PHE A 42 2.97 -18.04 5.33
C PHE A 42 1.47 -17.98 5.00
N GLY A 43 0.69 -17.20 5.76
CA GLY A 43 -0.76 -17.04 5.56
C GLY A 43 -1.62 -18.16 6.12
N GLU A 44 -2.89 -18.20 5.70
CA GLU A 44 -3.90 -19.13 6.23
C GLU A 44 -3.82 -20.51 5.56
N LEU A 45 -3.02 -20.64 4.50
CA LEU A 45 -2.81 -21.88 3.72
C LEU A 45 -4.09 -22.49 3.12
N VAL A 46 -5.19 -21.72 3.14
CA VAL A 46 -6.45 -22.09 2.47
C VAL A 46 -6.17 -22.26 0.97
N PRO A 47 -6.63 -23.35 0.33
CA PRO A 47 -6.56 -23.53 -1.13
C PRO A 47 -6.94 -22.26 -1.88
N TRP A 48 -6.00 -21.69 -2.65
CA TRP A 48 -6.17 -20.44 -3.42
C TRP A 48 -6.44 -19.15 -2.63
N GLY A 49 -6.43 -19.20 -1.30
CA GLY A 49 -6.59 -18.01 -0.44
C GLY A 49 -5.33 -17.15 -0.33
N ASP A 50 -4.18 -17.72 -0.72
CA ASP A 50 -2.88 -17.06 -0.70
C ASP A 50 -2.04 -17.50 -1.92
N PRO A 51 -1.08 -16.67 -2.38
CA PRO A 51 -0.15 -17.01 -3.46
C PRO A 51 0.53 -18.37 -3.25
N ALA A 52 0.64 -19.17 -4.32
CA ALA A 52 1.11 -20.55 -4.23
C ALA A 52 2.50 -20.71 -3.61
N TRP A 53 3.38 -19.71 -3.76
CA TRP A 53 4.73 -19.73 -3.18
C TRP A 53 4.75 -19.59 -1.66
N TYR A 54 3.64 -19.24 -1.01
CA TYR A 54 3.49 -19.32 0.46
C TYR A 54 3.42 -20.76 0.99
N ARG A 55 3.45 -21.78 0.13
CA ARG A 55 3.24 -23.18 0.50
C ARG A 55 4.53 -24.00 0.53
N GLY A 56 5.68 -23.37 0.81
CA GLY A 56 6.95 -24.09 0.89
C GLY A 56 7.78 -24.09 -0.39
N TYR A 57 7.45 -23.27 -1.39
CA TYR A 57 8.28 -23.16 -2.59
C TYR A 57 9.32 -22.06 -2.40
N ASN A 58 10.59 -22.44 -2.45
CA ASN A 58 11.70 -21.48 -2.44
C ASN A 58 11.67 -20.64 -3.72
N SER A 59 11.88 -19.33 -3.58
CA SER A 59 12.00 -18.41 -4.70
C SER A 59 13.41 -17.82 -4.70
N PRO A 60 14.10 -17.78 -5.86
CA PRO A 60 15.40 -17.12 -5.97
C PRO A 60 15.31 -15.59 -5.82
N TYR A 61 14.10 -15.04 -5.80
CA TYR A 61 13.85 -13.60 -5.72
C TYR A 61 13.49 -13.12 -4.32
N TYR A 62 12.93 -13.99 -3.47
CA TYR A 62 12.50 -13.63 -2.12
C TYR A 62 13.60 -13.90 -1.09
N THR A 63 13.70 -13.00 -0.12
CA THR A 63 14.73 -12.98 0.93
C THR A 63 14.03 -12.76 2.27
N GLN A 64 14.74 -12.94 3.39
CA GLN A 64 14.15 -12.69 4.72
C GLN A 64 13.48 -11.31 4.82
N SER A 65 14.13 -10.26 4.29
CA SER A 65 13.59 -8.89 4.28
C SER A 65 12.22 -8.81 3.61
N HIS A 66 12.04 -9.53 2.49
CA HIS A 66 10.75 -9.63 1.81
C HIS A 66 9.66 -10.30 2.66
N HIS A 67 10.02 -11.36 3.38
CA HIS A 67 9.09 -12.08 4.24
C HIS A 67 8.67 -11.22 5.45
N ASP A 68 9.63 -10.57 6.12
CA ASP A 68 9.37 -9.67 7.24
C ASP A 68 8.53 -8.47 6.82
N TRP A 69 8.83 -7.90 5.66
CA TRP A 69 8.06 -6.82 5.06
C TRP A 69 6.61 -7.25 4.81
N ARG A 70 6.38 -8.45 4.28
CA ARG A 70 5.03 -8.97 4.04
C ARG A 70 4.23 -9.14 5.32
N VAL A 71 4.82 -9.77 6.34
CA VAL A 71 4.19 -9.94 7.67
C VAL A 71 3.75 -8.59 8.20
N LYS A 72 4.64 -7.60 8.10
CA LYS A 72 4.40 -6.25 8.58
C LYS A 72 3.26 -5.54 7.85
N VAL A 73 3.27 -5.54 6.50
CA VAL A 73 2.21 -4.89 5.71
C VAL A 73 0.87 -5.57 5.95
N ARG A 74 0.84 -6.92 6.02
CA ARG A 74 -0.37 -7.69 6.32
C ARG A 74 -1.00 -7.28 7.64
N ALA A 75 -0.20 -7.24 8.71
CA ALA A 75 -0.67 -6.88 10.04
C ALA A 75 -1.34 -5.48 10.02
N PHE A 76 -0.73 -4.51 9.33
CA PHE A 76 -1.32 -3.17 9.19
C PHE A 76 -2.66 -3.18 8.44
N VAL A 77 -2.75 -3.94 7.35
CA VAL A 77 -3.97 -4.03 6.54
C VAL A 77 -5.11 -4.68 7.34
N GLU A 78 -4.84 -5.79 8.01
CA GLU A 78 -5.80 -6.50 8.84
C GLU A 78 -6.27 -5.65 10.03
N GLU A 79 -5.36 -4.95 10.69
CA GLU A 79 -5.67 -4.16 11.89
C GLU A 79 -6.40 -2.84 11.58
N HIS A 80 -5.98 -2.12 10.53
CA HIS A 80 -6.41 -0.74 10.32
C HIS A 80 -7.29 -0.53 9.09
N ILE A 81 -7.27 -1.43 8.10
CA ILE A 81 -7.94 -1.22 6.81
C ILE A 81 -9.16 -2.13 6.68
N GLU A 82 -9.00 -3.45 6.80
CA GLU A 82 -10.02 -4.44 6.42
C GLU A 82 -11.40 -4.18 7.06
N GLY A 83 -11.41 -3.85 8.36
CA GLY A 83 -12.66 -3.59 9.09
C GLY A 83 -13.43 -2.36 8.61
N ASN A 84 -12.76 -1.44 7.92
CA ASN A 84 -13.31 -0.12 7.55
C ASN A 84 -13.64 0.01 6.06
N VAL A 85 -13.16 -0.90 5.21
CA VAL A 85 -13.26 -0.82 3.73
C VAL A 85 -14.66 -0.46 3.25
N ARG A 86 -15.67 -1.20 3.73
CA ARG A 86 -17.05 -0.99 3.29
C ARG A 86 -17.55 0.41 3.61
N GLN A 87 -17.23 0.92 4.80
CA GLN A 87 -17.62 2.27 5.21
C GLN A 87 -16.94 3.31 4.31
N TRP A 88 -15.64 3.16 4.08
CA TRP A 88 -14.87 4.09 3.25
C TRP A 88 -15.34 4.10 1.79
N ASP A 89 -15.68 2.93 1.24
CA ASP A 89 -16.25 2.82 -0.10
C ASP A 89 -17.63 3.48 -0.19
N GLU A 90 -18.53 3.23 0.77
CA GLU A 90 -19.86 3.88 0.82
C GLU A 90 -19.74 5.40 0.97
N GLN A 91 -18.74 5.88 1.72
CA GLN A 91 -18.45 7.30 1.93
C GLN A 91 -17.61 7.94 0.81
N LYS A 92 -17.05 7.12 -0.10
CA LYS A 92 -16.10 7.53 -1.15
C LYS A 92 -14.90 8.32 -0.60
N SER A 93 -14.42 7.96 0.59
CA SER A 93 -13.34 8.67 1.27
C SER A 93 -12.59 7.76 2.22
N VAL A 94 -11.25 7.84 2.17
CA VAL A 94 -10.36 7.22 3.15
C VAL A 94 -9.92 8.29 4.16
N PRO A 95 -10.03 8.05 5.48
CA PRO A 95 -9.61 9.01 6.50
C PRO A 95 -8.13 9.37 6.39
N LYS A 96 -7.80 10.65 6.57
CA LYS A 96 -6.41 11.14 6.45
C LYS A 96 -5.48 10.52 7.49
N GLU A 97 -6.02 10.15 8.64
CA GLU A 97 -5.29 9.55 9.76
C GLU A 97 -4.64 8.22 9.37
N ILE A 98 -5.17 7.51 8.37
CA ILE A 98 -4.56 6.27 7.86
C ILE A 98 -3.19 6.53 7.26
N TYR A 99 -3.01 7.63 6.55
CA TYR A 99 -1.74 7.97 5.92
C TYR A 99 -0.67 8.27 6.98
N THR A 100 -1.02 9.05 8.01
CA THR A 100 -0.11 9.30 9.14
C THR A 100 0.23 8.00 9.89
N LYS A 101 -0.74 7.11 10.11
CA LYS A 101 -0.48 5.78 10.71
C LYS A 101 0.45 4.94 9.85
N MET A 102 0.25 4.92 8.52
CA MET A 102 1.14 4.23 7.59
C MET A 102 2.55 4.81 7.64
N TYR A 103 2.70 6.13 7.76
CA TYR A 103 4.01 6.76 7.89
C TYR A 103 4.70 6.38 9.21
N GLN A 104 3.97 6.42 10.32
CA GLN A 104 4.49 6.01 11.64
C GLN A 104 4.90 4.53 11.67
N ALA A 105 4.19 3.69 10.90
CA ALA A 105 4.55 2.29 10.72
C ALA A 105 5.69 2.06 9.71
N GLY A 106 6.23 3.10 9.06
CA GLY A 106 7.28 2.98 8.04
C GLY A 106 6.79 2.40 6.71
N LEU A 107 5.48 2.47 6.43
CA LEU A 107 4.84 1.86 5.26
C LEU A 107 4.51 2.86 4.16
N LEU A 108 4.12 4.09 4.52
CA LEU A 108 3.64 5.08 3.55
C LEU A 108 4.64 5.35 2.40
N PRO A 109 5.96 5.45 2.63
CA PRO A 109 6.91 5.67 1.54
C PRO A 109 6.93 4.58 0.45
N ALA A 110 6.41 3.39 0.72
CA ALA A 110 6.30 2.33 -0.29
C ALA A 110 5.32 2.62 -1.42
N VAL A 111 4.47 3.65 -1.29
CA VAL A 111 3.58 4.07 -2.37
C VAL A 111 4.33 4.55 -3.62
N VAL A 112 5.57 5.04 -3.50
CA VAL A 112 6.39 5.47 -4.66
C VAL A 112 7.26 4.36 -5.25
N GLY A 113 7.36 3.22 -4.57
CA GLY A 113 8.17 2.07 -5.01
C GLY A 113 9.67 2.35 -5.05
N ALA A 114 10.37 1.66 -5.95
CA ALA A 114 11.80 1.83 -6.18
C ALA A 114 12.10 2.92 -7.24
N PRO A 115 13.14 3.77 -7.05
CA PRO A 115 14.10 3.76 -5.95
C PRO A 115 13.50 4.24 -4.62
N TRP A 116 13.87 3.57 -3.53
CA TRP A 116 13.36 3.83 -2.18
C TRP A 116 13.75 5.22 -1.69
N PRO A 117 12.78 6.07 -1.26
CA PRO A 117 13.06 7.43 -0.83
C PRO A 117 13.59 7.46 0.61
N ALA A 118 14.78 6.90 0.85
CA ALA A 118 15.35 6.65 2.18
C ALA A 118 15.32 7.86 3.13
N ASP A 119 15.58 9.07 2.62
CA ASP A 119 15.55 10.33 3.41
C ASP A 119 14.17 10.68 3.99
N PHE A 120 13.11 10.07 3.47
CA PHE A 120 11.71 10.30 3.84
C PHE A 120 11.09 9.09 4.53
N VAL A 121 11.88 8.06 4.79
CA VAL A 121 11.39 6.85 5.42
C VAL A 121 11.32 7.06 6.91
N GLY A 122 10.12 6.91 7.47
CA GLY A 122 9.94 6.82 8.91
C GLY A 122 10.67 5.62 9.50
N GLN A 123 10.59 5.43 10.81
CA GLN A 123 11.20 4.23 11.41
C GLN A 123 10.51 2.95 10.92
N GLY A 124 11.33 1.91 10.66
CA GLY A 124 10.84 0.56 10.38
C GLY A 124 10.56 0.21 8.92
N GLY A 125 10.88 1.06 7.95
CA GLY A 125 11.02 0.60 6.56
C GLY A 125 12.16 -0.42 6.42
N PRO A 126 12.21 -1.25 5.37
CA PRO A 126 13.31 -2.17 5.16
C PRO A 126 14.54 -1.42 4.65
N ASP A 127 15.72 -1.83 5.10
CA ASP A 127 16.98 -1.17 4.74
C ASP A 127 17.36 -1.37 3.26
N ASN A 128 16.92 -2.47 2.66
CA ASN A 128 17.23 -2.91 1.30
C ASN A 128 15.97 -3.00 0.41
N PHE A 129 15.11 -1.97 0.48
CA PHE A 129 13.88 -1.94 -0.30
C PHE A 129 14.14 -2.02 -1.81
N ASP A 130 13.46 -2.94 -2.48
CA ASP A 130 13.59 -3.19 -3.93
C ASP A 130 12.20 -3.34 -4.62
N ALA A 131 12.20 -3.76 -5.88
CA ALA A 131 10.97 -3.97 -6.64
C ALA A 131 10.06 -5.06 -6.05
N PHE A 132 10.61 -6.08 -5.39
CA PHE A 132 9.82 -7.14 -4.76
C PHE A 132 9.15 -6.64 -3.47
N HIS A 133 9.80 -5.77 -2.70
CA HIS A 133 9.15 -5.07 -1.59
C HIS A 133 7.96 -4.21 -2.06
N SER A 134 8.12 -3.53 -3.21
CA SER A 134 7.04 -2.76 -3.84
C SER A 134 5.87 -3.66 -4.23
N LEU A 135 6.17 -4.80 -4.87
CA LEU A 135 5.16 -5.79 -5.26
C LEU A 135 4.38 -6.32 -4.03
N ILE A 136 5.11 -6.72 -2.98
CA ILE A 136 4.53 -7.19 -1.72
C ILE A 136 3.60 -6.14 -1.11
N PHE A 137 4.04 -4.88 -1.08
CA PHE A 137 3.24 -3.79 -0.51
C PHE A 137 1.89 -3.63 -1.23
N ILE A 138 1.91 -3.66 -2.56
CA ILE A 138 0.69 -3.56 -3.38
C ILE A 138 -0.21 -4.79 -3.20
N GLU A 139 0.38 -5.99 -3.20
CA GLU A 139 -0.37 -7.23 -2.99
C GLU A 139 -1.07 -7.27 -1.62
N GLU A 140 -0.36 -6.94 -0.55
CA GLU A 140 -0.92 -6.95 0.80
C GLU A 140 -1.97 -5.85 0.99
N LEU A 141 -1.75 -4.63 0.46
CA LEU A 141 -2.80 -3.60 0.43
C LEU A 141 -4.05 -4.07 -0.32
N GLY A 142 -3.87 -4.82 -1.40
CA GLY A 142 -4.96 -5.37 -2.21
C GLY A 142 -5.81 -6.40 -1.48
N ARG A 143 -5.31 -7.02 -0.40
CA ARG A 143 -6.05 -8.02 0.39
C ARG A 143 -7.32 -7.47 1.04
N CYS A 144 -7.39 -6.16 1.25
CA CYS A 144 -8.59 -5.52 1.76
C CYS A 144 -9.81 -5.66 0.83
N GLY A 145 -9.61 -6.11 -0.42
CA GLY A 145 -10.68 -6.45 -1.35
C GLY A 145 -11.37 -5.25 -2.00
N SER A 146 -10.85 -4.03 -1.81
CA SER A 146 -11.34 -2.83 -2.48
C SER A 146 -10.24 -2.17 -3.31
N GLY A 147 -10.43 -2.18 -4.63
CA GLY A 147 -9.61 -1.39 -5.54
C GLY A 147 -9.72 0.11 -5.27
N GLY A 148 -10.87 0.59 -4.77
CA GLY A 148 -11.07 1.99 -4.42
C GLY A 148 -10.17 2.43 -3.27
N VAL A 149 -10.12 1.67 -2.18
CA VAL A 149 -9.23 1.95 -1.04
C VAL A 149 -7.76 1.82 -1.44
N LEU A 150 -7.39 0.77 -2.19
CA LEU A 150 -6.03 0.61 -2.69
C LEU A 150 -5.57 1.81 -3.53
N TRP A 151 -6.39 2.24 -4.49
CA TRP A 151 -6.06 3.39 -5.35
C TRP A 151 -6.15 4.73 -4.64
N ALA A 152 -7.01 4.87 -3.62
CA ALA A 152 -7.04 6.07 -2.78
C ALA A 152 -5.75 6.23 -1.97
N ILE A 153 -5.18 5.11 -1.48
CA ILE A 153 -3.92 5.13 -0.73
C ILE A 153 -2.73 5.29 -1.68
N MET A 154 -2.62 4.47 -2.72
CA MET A 154 -1.42 4.41 -3.55
C MET A 154 -1.45 5.38 -4.73
N GLY A 155 -2.59 5.52 -5.39
CA GLY A 155 -2.70 6.06 -6.75
C GLY A 155 -2.05 7.42 -6.95
N GLY A 156 -2.58 8.44 -6.27
CA GLY A 156 -2.11 9.82 -6.44
C GLY A 156 -0.62 9.99 -6.11
N MET A 157 -0.17 9.42 -4.99
CA MET A 157 1.23 9.52 -4.58
C MET A 157 2.17 8.70 -5.46
N GLY A 158 1.78 7.48 -5.82
CA GLY A 158 2.62 6.55 -6.57
C GLY A 158 2.90 6.95 -8.01
N ILE A 159 2.05 7.79 -8.62
CA ILE A 159 2.29 8.32 -9.97
C ILE A 159 2.61 9.82 -9.97
N GLY A 160 2.07 10.58 -9.02
CA GLY A 160 2.24 12.04 -8.96
C GLY A 160 3.56 12.46 -8.31
N LEU A 161 4.06 11.69 -7.34
CA LEU A 161 5.27 12.05 -6.61
C LEU A 161 6.61 11.69 -7.30
N PRO A 162 6.74 10.59 -8.06
CA PRO A 162 8.01 10.26 -8.72
C PRO A 162 8.57 11.37 -9.62
N PRO A 163 7.77 12.11 -10.42
CA PRO A 163 8.28 13.26 -11.18
C PRO A 163 8.91 14.36 -10.29
N VAL A 164 8.33 14.62 -9.11
CA VAL A 164 8.86 15.59 -8.14
C VAL A 164 10.18 15.10 -7.55
N LEU A 165 10.25 13.82 -7.16
CA LEU A 165 11.46 13.22 -6.59
C LEU A 165 12.61 13.19 -7.59
N HIS A 166 12.31 12.93 -8.87
CA HIS A 166 13.34 12.77 -9.91
C HIS A 166 13.76 14.10 -10.54
N PHE A 167 12.80 14.96 -10.91
CA PHE A 167 13.06 16.18 -11.69
C PHE A 167 12.87 17.49 -10.90
N GLY A 168 12.26 17.43 -9.71
CA GLY A 168 12.01 18.61 -8.89
C GLY A 168 13.28 19.24 -8.33
N SER A 169 13.26 20.56 -8.13
CA SER A 169 14.28 21.27 -7.37
C SER A 169 14.30 20.82 -5.91
N GLN A 170 15.39 21.08 -5.19
CA GLN A 170 15.47 20.76 -3.76
C GLN A 170 14.30 21.38 -2.96
N HIS A 171 13.93 22.62 -3.29
CA HIS A 171 12.77 23.28 -2.70
C HIS A 171 11.46 22.49 -2.93
N LEU A 172 11.22 21.99 -4.15
CA LEU A 172 10.02 21.20 -4.45
C LEU A 172 10.04 19.84 -3.74
N LYS A 173 11.20 19.19 -3.61
CA LYS A 173 11.31 17.93 -2.85
C LYS A 173 11.00 18.15 -1.37
N GLU A 174 11.54 19.22 -0.78
CA GLU A 174 11.31 19.55 0.63
C GLU A 174 9.87 19.97 0.92
N LYS A 175 9.26 20.73 0.02
CA LYS A 175 7.89 21.21 0.15
C LYS A 175 6.88 20.11 -0.14
N CYS A 176 7.01 19.41 -1.26
CA CYS A 176 6.01 18.45 -1.71
C CYS A 176 6.30 17.02 -1.23
N ALA A 177 7.50 16.50 -1.46
CA ALA A 177 7.79 15.09 -1.19
C ALA A 177 7.77 14.77 0.30
N ARG A 178 8.36 15.63 1.14
CA ARG A 178 8.30 15.45 2.60
C ARG A 178 6.86 15.40 3.11
N GLN A 179 6.03 16.37 2.71
CA GLN A 179 4.65 16.47 3.18
C GLN A 179 3.76 15.33 2.66
N CYS A 180 4.00 14.86 1.43
CA CYS A 180 3.28 13.70 0.91
C CYS A 180 3.69 12.40 1.61
N LEU A 181 4.99 12.16 1.78
CA LEU A 181 5.51 10.90 2.34
C LEU A 181 5.30 10.78 3.85
N THR A 182 4.96 11.88 4.53
CA THR A 182 4.55 11.92 5.95
C THR A 182 3.02 11.86 6.13
N GLY A 183 2.25 11.90 5.04
CA GLY A 183 0.79 11.87 5.05
C GLY A 183 0.12 13.21 5.39
N GLU A 184 0.86 14.32 5.40
CA GLU A 184 0.33 15.66 5.66
C GLU A 184 -0.39 16.26 4.44
N GLN A 185 0.11 15.94 3.24
CA GLN A 185 -0.43 16.42 1.97
C GLN A 185 -0.61 15.29 0.97
N PHE A 186 -1.40 15.58 -0.07
CA PHE A 186 -1.69 14.67 -1.16
C PHE A 186 -1.30 15.32 -2.47
N ILE A 187 -0.86 14.50 -3.41
CA ILE A 187 -0.51 14.89 -4.77
C ILE A 187 -1.30 14.03 -5.77
N CYS A 188 -1.54 14.58 -6.95
CA CYS A 188 -2.12 13.86 -8.07
C CYS A 188 -1.35 14.16 -9.35
N LEU A 189 -1.55 13.30 -10.36
CA LEU A 189 -1.01 13.50 -11.70
C LEU A 189 -2.15 13.89 -12.65
N ALA A 190 -2.17 15.15 -13.06
CA ALA A 190 -3.19 15.69 -13.95
C ALA A 190 -2.68 15.70 -15.40
N ILE A 191 -2.72 14.53 -16.06
CA ILE A 191 -2.32 14.38 -17.46
C ILE A 191 -3.54 14.25 -18.38
N SER A 192 -4.47 13.36 -18.05
CA SER A 192 -5.56 13.02 -18.97
C SER A 192 -6.52 14.19 -19.19
N GLU A 193 -6.93 14.35 -20.44
CA GLU A 193 -7.89 15.37 -20.88
C GLU A 193 -9.12 14.72 -21.52
N PRO A 194 -10.25 15.44 -21.67
CA PRO A 194 -11.43 14.90 -22.35
C PRO A 194 -11.18 14.30 -23.75
N TYR A 195 -10.10 14.73 -24.42
CA TYR A 195 -9.73 14.29 -25.78
C TYR A 195 -8.44 13.44 -25.82
N ALA A 196 -7.75 13.25 -24.70
CA ALA A 196 -6.46 12.59 -24.64
C ALA A 196 -6.36 11.68 -23.41
N GLY A 197 -6.63 10.39 -23.63
CA GLY A 197 -6.42 9.30 -22.67
C GLY A 197 -5.18 8.49 -23.01
N SER A 198 -5.33 7.49 -23.90
CA SER A 198 -4.19 6.69 -24.39
C SER A 198 -3.19 7.50 -25.22
N ASP A 199 -3.62 8.61 -25.81
CA ASP A 199 -2.80 9.51 -26.63
C ASP A 199 -2.32 10.73 -25.84
N VAL A 200 -1.54 10.46 -24.79
CA VAL A 200 -1.00 11.49 -23.87
C VAL A 200 -0.12 12.52 -24.60
N ALA A 201 0.51 12.14 -25.71
CA ALA A 201 1.36 13.04 -26.48
C ALA A 201 0.59 14.21 -27.13
N ASN A 202 -0.74 14.07 -27.30
CA ASN A 202 -1.60 15.05 -27.94
C ASN A 202 -2.52 15.80 -26.97
N ILE A 203 -2.10 15.99 -25.71
CA ILE A 203 -2.77 16.90 -24.77
C ILE A 203 -2.76 18.34 -25.29
N ARG A 204 -3.78 19.12 -24.91
CA ARG A 204 -4.03 20.49 -25.41
C ARG A 204 -3.83 21.56 -24.36
N THR A 205 -3.64 21.19 -23.08
CA THR A 205 -3.28 22.11 -22.01
C THR A 205 -1.96 22.80 -22.37
N THR A 206 -1.98 24.14 -22.39
CA THR A 206 -0.80 24.95 -22.71
C THR A 206 -0.29 25.67 -21.46
N ALA A 207 1.02 25.85 -21.40
CA ALA A 207 1.67 26.73 -20.43
C ALA A 207 2.34 27.87 -21.22
N THR A 208 1.95 29.11 -20.94
CA THR A 208 2.56 30.30 -21.56
C THR A 208 3.45 30.97 -20.54
N LYS A 209 4.72 31.18 -20.87
CA LYS A 209 5.66 31.89 -20.00
C LYS A 209 5.27 33.36 -19.92
N ASP A 210 5.03 33.85 -18.70
CA ASP A 210 4.83 35.27 -18.44
C ASP A 210 6.12 35.94 -17.93
N ALA A 211 6.05 37.23 -17.63
CA ALA A 211 7.19 38.00 -17.13
C ALA A 211 7.54 37.68 -15.67
N SER A 212 6.59 37.16 -14.88
CA SER A 212 6.81 36.72 -13.49
C SER A 212 7.66 35.45 -13.44
N GLY A 213 7.51 34.58 -14.44
CA GLY A 213 8.18 33.28 -14.45
C GLY A 213 7.64 32.31 -13.40
N ASP A 214 6.49 32.64 -12.79
CA ASP A 214 5.71 31.80 -11.88
C ASP A 214 4.62 31.03 -12.64
#